data_AF-A0A6A5ZCU8-F1
#
_entry.id   AF-A0A6A5ZCU8-F1
#
_cell.length_a   1.000
_cell.length_b   1.000
_cell.length_c   1.000
_cell.angle_alpha   90.00
_cell.angle_beta   90.00
_cell.angle_gamma   90.00
#
_symmetry.space_group_name_H-M   'P 1'
#
loop_
_entity.id
_entity.type
_entity.pdbx_description
1 polymer ?
#
loop_
_entity_poly.entity_id
_entity_poly.type
_entity_poly.pdbx_seq_one_letter_code
_entity_poly.pdbx_strand_id
1 'polypeptide(L)'
;DMQNQTRCGLDFCAGTNYTEDTFFVCGDYRLGPIFLPTCSPLSSLVGEDSTYHRFGGFCPGEFLAQWTNEAGEYFYPKADGFANNSQGLPIKGQLTLTPGMKIDRFGRPSGSFVAPAGSPYMQRALPPINLDYDPNATMTIPYNYHIYTVVKPISVTGGPVTPWFSQPGFGTQFELDGTVQDYLDIGALIELPVEKECDWLGGGHGGRGWEWKWDEEGRMLRHVGERN
;
A
#
# COMPACT_ATOMS: atom_id res chain seq x y z
N ASP A 1 -14.18 6.71 0.78
CA ASP A 1 -13.98 7.82 1.76
C ASP A 1 -14.80 9.08 1.58
N MET A 2 -15.14 9.52 0.36
CA MET A 2 -15.97 10.74 0.18
C MET A 2 -17.41 10.61 0.70
N GLN A 3 -17.80 9.46 1.25
CA GLN A 3 -19.14 9.22 1.78
C GLN A 3 -19.40 9.85 3.16
N ASN A 4 -18.38 10.45 3.79
CA ASN A 4 -18.54 11.14 5.08
C ASN A 4 -18.63 12.68 4.95
N GLN A 5 -18.86 13.19 3.73
CA GLN A 5 -19.04 14.62 3.47
C GLN A 5 -20.13 15.25 4.33
N THR A 6 -21.17 14.50 4.68
CA THR A 6 -22.26 14.97 5.55
C THR A 6 -21.81 15.26 6.99
N ARG A 7 -20.76 14.58 7.49
CA ARG A 7 -20.15 14.89 8.81
C ARG A 7 -19.22 16.09 8.74
N CYS A 8 -18.44 16.22 7.67
CA CYS A 8 -17.37 17.22 7.57
C CYS A 8 -17.85 18.66 7.34
N GLY A 9 -19.17 18.88 7.38
CA GLY A 9 -19.76 20.20 7.23
C GLY A 9 -19.66 20.71 5.79
N LEU A 10 -19.79 22.03 5.64
CA LEU A 10 -19.82 22.69 4.31
C LEU A 10 -18.45 22.79 3.65
N ASP A 11 -17.37 22.72 4.43
CA ASP A 11 -15.99 22.74 3.94
C ASP A 11 -15.28 21.42 4.29
N PHE A 12 -15.30 20.49 3.34
CA PHE A 12 -14.68 19.17 3.49
C PHE A 12 -13.16 19.24 3.69
N CYS A 13 -12.50 20.31 3.21
CA CYS A 13 -11.04 20.46 3.24
C CYS A 13 -10.56 21.41 4.34
N ALA A 14 -11.44 21.82 5.25
CA ALA A 14 -11.07 22.64 6.38
C ALA A 14 -9.93 21.97 7.19
N GLY A 15 -8.85 22.73 7.45
CA GLY A 15 -7.69 22.28 8.21
C GLY A 15 -6.63 21.51 7.42
N THR A 16 -6.74 21.41 6.10
CA THR A 16 -5.69 20.85 5.22
C THR A 16 -4.85 21.97 4.60
N ASN A 17 -3.73 21.63 3.96
CA ASN A 17 -3.01 22.56 3.09
C ASN A 17 -3.61 22.48 1.68
N TYR A 18 -4.83 23.01 1.52
CA TYR A 18 -5.59 22.87 0.28
C TYR A 18 -4.84 23.48 -0.92
N THR A 19 -4.81 22.72 -2.03
CA THR A 19 -4.32 23.20 -3.32
C THR A 19 -5.25 22.76 -4.44
N GLU A 20 -5.08 23.33 -5.64
CA GLU A 20 -5.80 22.92 -6.86
C GLU A 20 -5.23 21.63 -7.49
N ASP A 21 -4.33 20.93 -6.79
CA ASP A 21 -3.84 19.61 -7.21
C ASP A 21 -4.99 18.60 -7.20
N THR A 22 -5.17 17.92 -8.34
CA THR A 22 -6.28 16.97 -8.56
C THR A 22 -5.89 15.51 -8.35
N PHE A 23 -4.63 15.25 -8.01
CA PHE A 23 -4.15 13.92 -7.69
C PHE A 23 -4.43 13.56 -6.25
N PHE A 24 -4.34 14.50 -5.32
CA PHE A 24 -4.48 14.23 -3.88
C PHE A 24 -5.82 14.72 -3.32
N VAL A 25 -6.31 14.03 -2.29
CA VAL A 25 -7.51 14.50 -1.57
C VAL A 25 -7.24 15.90 -1.01
N CYS A 26 -8.13 16.86 -1.30
CA CYS A 26 -7.95 18.27 -0.96
C CYS A 26 -6.67 18.92 -1.53
N GLY A 27 -6.06 18.33 -2.56
CA GLY A 27 -4.78 18.79 -3.09
C GLY A 27 -3.61 18.71 -2.10
N ASP A 28 -3.75 17.92 -1.02
CA ASP A 28 -2.74 17.77 0.03
C ASP A 28 -2.15 16.35 -0.04
N TYR A 29 -0.90 16.24 -0.50
CA TYR A 29 -0.23 14.94 -0.74
C TYR A 29 -0.21 14.01 0.46
N ARG A 30 -0.23 14.56 1.68
CA ARG A 30 -0.28 13.78 2.93
C ARG A 30 -1.52 12.91 2.96
N LEU A 31 -2.62 13.36 2.38
CA LEU A 31 -3.90 12.67 2.35
C LEU A 31 -4.00 11.60 1.27
N GLY A 32 -2.96 11.38 0.45
CA GLY A 32 -2.92 10.34 -0.58
C GLY A 32 -3.83 10.62 -1.78
N PRO A 33 -3.80 9.75 -2.80
CA PRO A 33 -4.43 10.02 -4.09
C PRO A 33 -5.96 10.02 -4.01
N ILE A 34 -6.66 10.83 -4.81
CA ILE A 34 -8.14 10.87 -4.86
C ILE A 34 -8.69 9.52 -5.30
N PHE A 35 -8.11 8.98 -6.37
CA PHE A 35 -8.49 7.69 -6.91
C PHE A 35 -7.73 6.58 -6.20
N LEU A 36 -8.43 5.49 -5.89
CA LEU A 36 -7.86 4.26 -5.37
C LEU A 36 -7.92 3.20 -6.48
N PRO A 37 -7.06 2.16 -6.42
CA PRO A 37 -7.01 1.13 -7.46
C PRO A 37 -8.33 0.35 -7.57
N THR A 38 -8.72 0.02 -8.81
CA THR A 38 -9.88 -0.82 -9.14
C THR A 38 -9.47 -2.16 -9.77
N CYS A 39 -8.20 -2.31 -10.12
CA CYS A 39 -7.57 -3.52 -10.66
C CYS A 39 -7.23 -4.53 -9.55
N SER A 40 -7.42 -5.82 -9.81
CA SER A 40 -6.88 -6.89 -8.94
C SER A 40 -5.35 -6.98 -9.08
N PRO A 41 -4.59 -7.29 -8.00
CA PRO A 41 -5.05 -7.57 -6.65
C PRO A 41 -5.32 -6.31 -5.81
N LEU A 42 -4.86 -5.14 -6.26
CA LEU A 42 -4.87 -3.90 -5.48
C LEU A 42 -6.26 -3.43 -5.03
N SER A 43 -7.30 -3.68 -5.83
CA SER A 43 -8.69 -3.36 -5.49
C SER A 43 -9.11 -3.98 -4.16
N SER A 44 -8.72 -5.23 -3.92
CA SER A 44 -8.98 -5.96 -2.68
C SER A 44 -8.08 -5.55 -1.51
N LEU A 45 -6.89 -5.00 -1.80
CA LEU A 45 -5.92 -4.61 -0.76
C LEU A 45 -6.19 -3.22 -0.21
N VAL A 46 -6.51 -2.27 -1.08
CA VAL A 46 -6.64 -0.84 -0.73
C VAL A 46 -7.68 -0.08 -1.55
N GLY A 47 -8.31 -0.76 -2.53
CA GLY A 47 -9.27 -0.17 -3.43
C GLY A 47 -10.72 -0.33 -3.03
N GLU A 48 -11.59 -0.32 -4.03
CA GLU A 48 -13.05 -0.37 -3.86
C GLU A 48 -13.58 -1.67 -3.24
N ASP A 49 -12.87 -2.77 -3.45
CA ASP A 49 -13.22 -4.09 -2.90
C ASP A 49 -12.63 -4.31 -1.49
N SER A 50 -11.87 -3.34 -0.97
CA SER A 50 -11.22 -3.42 0.33
C SER A 50 -12.07 -2.78 1.43
N THR A 51 -11.76 -3.11 2.67
CA THR A 51 -12.32 -2.45 3.86
C THR A 51 -11.47 -1.26 4.35
N TYR A 52 -10.63 -0.70 3.47
CA TYR A 52 -9.83 0.47 3.77
C TYR A 52 -10.71 1.73 3.84
N HIS A 53 -10.79 2.31 5.04
CA HIS A 53 -11.38 3.62 5.27
C HIS A 53 -10.27 4.58 5.65
N ARG A 54 -9.77 5.34 4.68
CA ARG A 54 -8.55 6.18 4.74
C ARG A 54 -8.45 7.00 6.00
N PHE A 55 -9.54 7.65 6.39
CA PHE A 55 -9.54 8.54 7.56
C PHE A 55 -10.18 7.91 8.79
N GLY A 56 -10.63 6.65 8.74
CA GLY A 56 -11.28 5.96 9.86
C GLY A 56 -12.42 6.75 10.50
N GLY A 57 -13.14 7.52 9.68
CA GLY A 57 -14.26 8.37 10.11
C GLY A 57 -13.89 9.83 10.38
N PHE A 58 -12.61 10.21 10.50
CA PHE A 58 -12.20 11.61 10.61
C PHE A 58 -12.45 12.39 9.30
N CYS A 59 -12.60 13.71 9.42
CA CYS A 59 -12.48 14.62 8.29
C CYS A 59 -11.00 14.85 7.96
N PRO A 60 -10.66 15.24 6.72
CA PRO A 60 -9.27 15.41 6.27
C PRO A 60 -8.38 16.23 7.23
N GLY A 61 -8.81 17.43 7.63
CA GLY A 61 -8.05 18.27 8.55
C GLY A 61 -7.95 17.69 9.97
N GLU A 62 -9.00 17.02 10.45
CA GLU A 62 -8.99 16.35 11.77
C GLU A 62 -8.00 15.18 11.78
N PHE A 63 -7.94 14.41 10.69
CA PHE A 63 -6.99 13.33 10.52
C PHE A 63 -5.56 13.86 10.57
N LEU A 64 -5.26 14.94 9.83
CA LEU A 64 -3.92 15.54 9.85
C LEU A 64 -3.59 16.12 11.24
N ALA A 65 -4.53 16.80 11.89
CA ALA A 65 -4.33 17.33 13.23
C ALA A 65 -4.04 16.23 14.27
N GLN A 66 -4.63 15.04 14.11
CA GLN A 66 -4.39 13.90 14.98
C GLN A 66 -3.02 13.24 14.73
N TRP A 67 -2.59 13.18 13.46
CA TRP A 67 -1.48 12.30 13.05
C TRP A 67 -0.24 13.02 12.56
N THR A 68 -0.23 14.36 12.45
CA THR A 68 0.94 15.12 11.98
C THR A 68 1.37 16.21 12.96
N ASN A 69 2.65 16.59 12.89
CA ASN A 69 3.18 17.74 13.63
C ASN A 69 2.93 19.06 12.88
N GLU A 70 3.35 20.19 13.46
CA GLU A 70 3.20 21.53 12.85
C GLU A 70 3.95 21.67 11.51
N ALA A 71 5.01 20.89 11.27
CA ALA A 71 5.72 20.83 10.00
C ALA A 71 5.03 19.92 8.96
N GLY A 72 3.96 19.23 9.34
CA GLY A 72 3.20 18.32 8.49
C GLY A 72 3.77 16.90 8.41
N GLU A 73 4.73 16.54 9.25
CA GLU A 73 5.32 15.21 9.30
C GLU A 73 4.43 14.26 10.12
N TYR A 74 4.22 13.04 9.63
CA TYR A 74 3.43 12.03 10.34
C TYR A 74 4.12 11.55 11.63
N PHE A 75 3.36 11.47 12.72
CA PHE A 75 3.76 10.79 13.94
C PHE A 75 3.66 9.29 13.72
N TYR A 76 4.81 8.61 13.58
CA TYR A 76 4.86 7.16 13.51
C TYR A 76 4.82 6.52 14.90
N PRO A 77 4.31 5.28 15.02
CA PRO A 77 4.25 4.59 16.30
C PRO A 77 5.65 4.30 16.86
N LYS A 78 5.74 4.18 18.19
CA LYS A 78 6.95 3.71 18.86
C LYS A 78 7.22 2.22 18.53
N ALA A 79 8.41 1.75 18.89
CA ALA A 79 8.82 0.35 18.74
C ALA A 79 8.62 -0.18 17.31
N ASP A 80 8.93 0.67 16.33
CA ASP A 80 8.92 0.34 14.91
C ASP A 80 7.56 -0.18 14.41
N GLY A 81 6.47 0.23 15.08
CA GLY A 81 5.11 -0.18 14.73
C GLY A 81 4.73 -1.60 15.14
N PHE A 82 5.56 -2.31 15.91
CA PHE A 82 5.16 -3.61 16.47
C PHE A 82 4.14 -3.43 17.60
N ALA A 83 3.07 -4.22 17.58
CA ALA A 83 2.06 -4.20 18.63
C ALA A 83 2.65 -4.67 19.97
N ASN A 84 2.19 -4.06 21.07
CA ASN A 84 2.65 -4.40 22.40
C ASN A 84 1.81 -5.51 23.05
N ASN A 85 2.44 -6.33 23.90
CA ASN A 85 1.75 -7.24 24.79
C ASN A 85 1.08 -6.50 25.97
N SER A 86 0.43 -7.24 26.87
CA SER A 86 -0.23 -6.68 28.06
C SER A 86 0.71 -5.97 29.05
N GLN A 87 2.03 -6.14 28.90
CA GLN A 87 3.05 -5.49 29.72
C GLN A 87 3.65 -4.25 29.03
N GLY A 88 3.17 -3.89 27.84
CA GLY A 88 3.69 -2.75 27.07
C GLY A 88 4.99 -3.04 26.32
N LEU A 89 5.41 -4.31 26.19
CA LEU A 89 6.60 -4.70 25.45
C LEU A 89 6.23 -5.09 24.01
N PRO A 90 7.03 -4.73 22.99
CA PRO A 90 6.74 -5.05 21.60
C PRO A 90 6.77 -6.56 21.36
N ILE A 91 5.75 -7.06 20.66
CA ILE A 91 5.66 -8.43 20.20
C ILE A 91 6.44 -8.52 18.88
N LYS A 92 7.72 -8.88 18.96
CA LYS A 92 8.56 -9.12 17.79
C LYS A 92 9.58 -10.20 18.05
N GLY A 93 10.02 -10.88 17.00
CA GLY A 93 11.02 -11.96 17.08
C GLY A 93 11.77 -12.16 15.78
N GLN A 94 12.91 -12.84 15.87
CA GLN A 94 13.70 -13.21 14.69
C GLN A 94 12.98 -14.33 13.93
N LEU A 95 12.76 -14.11 12.64
CA LEU A 95 12.16 -15.04 11.70
C LEU A 95 13.07 -15.19 10.47
N THR A 96 12.85 -16.24 9.68
CA THR A 96 13.54 -16.42 8.40
C THR A 96 12.51 -16.50 7.28
N LEU A 97 12.57 -15.55 6.35
CA LEU A 97 11.85 -15.65 5.09
C LEU A 97 12.57 -16.67 4.20
N THR A 98 11.88 -17.73 3.78
CA THR A 98 12.48 -18.81 2.99
C THR A 98 12.31 -18.57 1.49
N PRO A 99 13.19 -19.11 0.63
CA PRO A 99 13.03 -19.03 -0.82
C PRO A 99 11.63 -19.46 -1.29
N GLY A 100 11.08 -18.71 -2.25
CA GLY A 100 9.73 -18.89 -2.79
C GLY A 100 8.63 -18.11 -2.05
N MET A 101 8.87 -17.60 -0.83
CA MET A 101 7.93 -16.71 -0.15
C MET A 101 7.75 -15.41 -0.95
N LYS A 102 6.52 -14.89 -0.95
CA LYS A 102 6.18 -13.60 -1.55
C LYS A 102 5.92 -12.57 -0.45
N ILE A 103 6.56 -11.42 -0.59
CA ILE A 103 6.38 -10.26 0.28
C ILE A 103 6.06 -9.05 -0.59
N ASP A 104 5.41 -8.04 -0.01
CA ASP A 104 5.06 -6.81 -0.72
C ASP A 104 5.27 -5.56 0.14
N ARG A 105 5.21 -4.39 -0.49
CA ARG A 105 5.39 -3.09 0.16
C ARG A 105 4.60 -2.00 -0.56
N PHE A 106 3.98 -1.12 0.23
CA PHE A 106 3.51 0.19 -0.22
C PHE A 106 4.55 1.25 0.18
N GLY A 107 5.43 1.62 -0.74
CA GLY A 107 6.57 2.49 -0.49
C GLY A 107 7.81 2.07 -1.27
N ARG A 108 8.70 3.04 -1.47
CA ARG A 108 9.92 2.86 -2.25
C ARG A 108 10.84 1.76 -1.68
N PRO A 109 11.68 1.12 -2.52
CA PRO A 109 12.66 0.10 -2.10
C PRO A 109 13.72 0.59 -1.10
N SER A 110 13.83 1.89 -0.87
CA SER A 110 14.73 2.47 0.15
C SER A 110 14.24 2.25 1.60
N GLY A 111 13.08 1.65 1.81
CA GLY A 111 12.59 1.27 3.14
C GLY A 111 12.92 -0.19 3.50
N SER A 112 12.80 -0.54 4.78
CA SER A 112 13.12 -1.87 5.33
C SER A 112 11.89 -2.70 5.74
N PHE A 113 10.69 -2.12 5.74
CA PHE A 113 9.45 -2.81 6.15
C PHE A 113 8.73 -3.43 4.96
N VAL A 114 8.39 -4.71 5.08
CA VAL A 114 7.61 -5.48 4.11
C VAL A 114 6.52 -6.27 4.83
N ALA A 115 5.51 -6.74 4.12
CA ALA A 115 4.47 -7.61 4.67
C ALA A 115 4.37 -8.90 3.84
N PRO A 116 3.69 -9.95 4.33
CA PRO A 116 3.26 -11.05 3.48
C PRO A 116 2.47 -10.51 2.28
N ALA A 117 2.80 -10.98 1.07
CA ALA A 117 2.14 -10.50 -0.14
C ALA A 117 0.62 -10.71 -0.06
N GLY A 118 -0.15 -9.68 -0.41
CA GLY A 118 -1.62 -9.70 -0.35
C GLY A 118 -2.20 -9.30 1.01
N SER A 119 -1.39 -8.81 1.95
CA SER A 119 -1.93 -8.25 3.21
C SER A 119 -2.77 -6.99 2.94
N PRO A 120 -4.02 -6.89 3.42
CA PRO A 120 -4.82 -5.67 3.27
C PRO A 120 -4.13 -4.43 3.83
N TYR A 121 -4.33 -3.27 3.19
CA TYR A 121 -3.66 -2.02 3.56
C TYR A 121 -3.98 -1.57 5.00
N MET A 122 -5.24 -1.73 5.42
CA MET A 122 -5.67 -1.45 6.79
C MET A 122 -4.93 -2.28 7.85
N GLN A 123 -4.43 -3.47 7.49
CA GLN A 123 -3.67 -4.33 8.39
C GLN A 123 -2.22 -3.88 8.56
N ARG A 124 -1.76 -2.97 7.70
CA ARG A 124 -0.41 -2.40 7.70
C ARG A 124 -0.32 -1.09 8.48
N ALA A 125 -1.46 -0.51 8.85
CA ALA A 125 -1.55 0.77 9.55
C ALA A 125 -0.63 1.85 8.95
N LEU A 126 -0.66 1.98 7.62
CA LEU A 126 0.12 2.97 6.87
C LEU A 126 -0.70 4.26 6.65
N PRO A 127 -0.04 5.44 6.60
CA PRO A 127 -0.71 6.69 6.31
C PRO A 127 -0.99 6.81 4.81
N PRO A 128 -2.01 7.60 4.40
CA PRO A 128 -2.45 7.67 3.00
C PRO A 128 -1.36 8.06 1.99
N ILE A 129 -0.37 8.83 2.42
CA ILE A 129 0.81 9.22 1.61
C ILE A 129 1.60 8.02 1.06
N ASN A 130 1.54 6.84 1.69
CA ASN A 130 2.22 5.65 1.17
C ASN A 130 1.63 5.14 -0.15
N LEU A 131 0.44 5.63 -0.54
CA LEU A 131 -0.19 5.36 -1.84
C LEU A 131 0.18 6.42 -2.89
N ASP A 132 1.02 7.39 -2.55
CA ASP A 132 1.50 8.41 -3.48
C ASP A 132 2.26 7.76 -4.64
N TYR A 133 1.89 8.13 -5.87
CA TYR A 133 2.52 7.69 -7.09
C TYR A 133 2.57 8.86 -8.08
N ASP A 134 3.65 8.95 -8.86
CA ASP A 134 3.76 9.94 -9.93
C ASP A 134 3.10 9.38 -11.20
N PRO A 135 1.93 9.89 -11.63
CA PRO A 135 1.22 9.40 -12.81
C PRO A 135 1.97 9.70 -14.13
N ASN A 136 2.96 10.60 -14.10
CA ASN A 136 3.76 10.98 -15.26
C ASN A 136 5.12 10.26 -15.29
N ALA A 137 5.44 9.45 -14.28
CA ALA A 137 6.66 8.66 -14.29
C ALA A 137 6.62 7.62 -15.41
N THR A 138 7.72 7.50 -16.16
CA THR A 138 7.89 6.53 -17.26
C THR A 138 7.81 5.06 -16.81
N MET A 139 7.90 4.82 -15.49
CA MET A 139 7.76 3.53 -14.84
C MET A 139 6.82 3.71 -13.64
N THR A 140 5.54 3.91 -13.93
CA THR A 140 4.47 4.01 -12.92
C THR A 140 4.27 2.65 -12.27
N ILE A 141 4.81 2.47 -11.07
CA ILE A 141 4.34 1.44 -10.15
C ILE A 141 3.11 2.06 -9.45
N PRO A 142 1.88 1.69 -9.86
CA PRO A 142 0.69 2.36 -9.38
C PRO A 142 0.61 2.21 -7.86
N TYR A 143 0.29 3.32 -7.17
CA TYR A 143 0.13 3.36 -5.72
C TYR A 143 1.35 2.93 -4.91
N ASN A 144 2.56 3.05 -5.49
CA ASN A 144 3.83 2.70 -4.83
C ASN A 144 3.85 1.25 -4.33
N TYR A 145 3.13 0.36 -5.01
CA TYR A 145 2.94 -1.02 -4.59
C TYR A 145 3.90 -1.97 -5.30
N HIS A 146 4.75 -2.62 -4.53
CA HIS A 146 5.78 -3.52 -5.02
C HIS A 146 5.59 -4.92 -4.47
N ILE A 147 5.84 -5.95 -5.29
CA ILE A 147 5.84 -7.36 -4.87
C ILE A 147 7.23 -7.94 -5.13
N TYR A 148 7.73 -8.71 -4.17
CA TYR A 148 9.03 -9.38 -4.27
C TYR A 148 8.88 -10.88 -3.98
N THR A 149 9.69 -11.67 -4.67
CA THR A 149 9.90 -13.09 -4.32
C THR A 149 11.24 -13.25 -3.63
N VAL A 150 11.24 -14.02 -2.54
CA VAL A 150 12.46 -14.39 -1.80
C VAL A 150 13.22 -15.45 -2.58
N VAL A 151 14.50 -15.20 -2.85
CA VAL A 151 15.38 -16.11 -3.62
C VAL A 151 16.39 -16.81 -2.71
N LYS A 152 16.84 -16.13 -1.66
CA LYS A 152 17.76 -16.65 -0.63
C LYS A 152 17.12 -16.48 0.74
N PRO A 153 17.43 -17.32 1.75
CA PRO A 153 16.93 -17.10 3.10
C PRO A 153 17.31 -15.70 3.62
N ILE A 154 16.33 -14.97 4.17
CA ILE A 154 16.53 -13.64 4.76
C ILE A 154 16.09 -13.66 6.22
N SER A 155 17.00 -13.32 7.13
CA SER A 155 16.66 -13.07 8.53
C SER A 155 15.93 -11.73 8.65
N VAL A 156 14.82 -11.73 9.40
CA VAL A 156 13.99 -10.53 9.62
C VAL A 156 13.52 -10.47 11.06
N THR A 157 13.25 -9.26 11.55
CA THR A 157 12.45 -9.08 12.75
C THR A 157 10.98 -9.03 12.36
N GLY A 158 10.18 -9.99 12.81
CA GLY A 158 8.76 -10.11 12.46
C GLY A 158 7.82 -10.03 13.66
N GLY A 159 6.59 -9.54 13.43
CA GLY A 159 5.59 -9.40 14.48
C GLY A 159 4.32 -8.69 14.00
N PRO A 160 3.27 -8.65 14.86
CA PRO A 160 2.02 -7.96 14.56
C PRO A 160 2.21 -6.44 14.49
N VAL A 161 1.50 -5.80 13.56
CA VAL A 161 1.44 -4.35 13.40
C VAL A 161 0.51 -3.73 14.44
N THR A 162 0.93 -2.65 15.08
CA THR A 162 0.09 -1.88 16.00
C THR A 162 -1.01 -1.12 15.24
N PRO A 163 -2.23 -1.00 15.79
CA PRO A 163 -3.22 -0.05 15.26
C PRO A 163 -2.63 1.36 15.22
N TRP A 164 -2.77 2.05 14.09
CA TRP A 164 -2.26 3.40 13.88
C TRP A 164 -2.92 4.05 12.65
N PHE A 165 -2.80 5.38 12.50
CA PHE A 165 -3.40 6.14 11.38
C PHE A 165 -4.88 5.83 11.12
N SER A 166 -5.65 5.66 12.20
CA SER A 166 -7.07 5.28 12.18
C SER A 166 -7.38 3.94 11.49
N GLN A 167 -6.37 3.07 11.35
CA GLN A 167 -6.49 1.71 10.85
C GLN A 167 -6.28 0.71 12.00
N PRO A 168 -6.91 -0.48 11.94
CA PRO A 168 -6.79 -1.47 13.00
C PRO A 168 -5.42 -2.13 13.07
N GLY A 169 -4.61 -2.15 12.00
CA GLY A 169 -3.35 -2.88 12.00
C GLY A 169 -3.57 -4.39 12.19
N PHE A 170 -2.78 -5.02 13.05
CA PHE A 170 -2.80 -6.45 13.38
C PHE A 170 -2.47 -7.40 12.22
N GLY A 171 -2.05 -6.89 11.07
CA GLY A 171 -1.31 -7.70 10.10
C GLY A 171 0.06 -8.08 10.62
N THR A 172 0.80 -8.87 9.84
CA THR A 172 2.21 -9.16 10.12
C THR A 172 3.09 -8.21 9.33
N GLN A 173 4.09 -7.61 9.98
CA GLN A 173 5.18 -6.91 9.31
C GLN A 173 6.50 -7.65 9.53
N PHE A 174 7.39 -7.50 8.55
CA PHE A 174 8.78 -7.92 8.62
C PHE A 174 9.67 -6.70 8.42
N GLU A 175 10.58 -6.49 9.36
CA GLU A 175 11.66 -5.52 9.27
C GLU A 175 12.93 -6.25 8.82
N LEU A 176 13.46 -5.83 7.68
CA LEU A 176 14.73 -6.27 7.13
C LEU A 176 15.89 -5.56 7.85
N ASP A 177 17.05 -6.22 7.95
CA ASP A 177 18.28 -5.61 8.52
C ASP A 177 18.90 -4.54 7.59
N GLY A 178 18.40 -4.41 6.36
CA GLY A 178 18.74 -3.41 5.36
C GLY A 178 17.51 -2.93 4.58
N THR A 179 17.72 -2.13 3.54
CA THR A 179 16.63 -1.70 2.66
C THR A 179 16.24 -2.82 1.69
N VAL A 180 15.01 -2.79 1.18
CA VAL A 180 14.60 -3.72 0.11
C VAL A 180 15.56 -3.64 -1.08
N GLN A 181 16.06 -2.45 -1.41
CA GLN A 181 17.05 -2.25 -2.46
C GLN A 181 18.34 -3.05 -2.22
N ASP A 182 18.85 -3.09 -0.99
CA ASP A 182 20.05 -3.87 -0.66
C ASP A 182 19.85 -5.36 -0.97
N TYR A 183 18.65 -5.90 -0.70
CA TYR A 183 18.34 -7.29 -0.99
C TYR A 183 18.06 -7.58 -2.47
N LEU A 184 17.59 -6.59 -3.23
CA LEU A 184 17.51 -6.66 -4.69
C LEU A 184 18.92 -6.71 -5.30
N ASP A 185 19.82 -5.83 -4.84
CA ASP A 185 21.18 -5.69 -5.37
C ASP A 185 22.02 -6.97 -5.20
N ILE A 186 21.85 -7.68 -4.07
CA ILE A 186 22.54 -8.97 -3.83
C ILE A 186 21.79 -10.20 -4.39
N GLY A 187 20.66 -9.98 -5.08
CA GLY A 187 19.81 -11.03 -5.65
C GLY A 187 19.20 -11.96 -4.60
N ALA A 188 18.92 -11.45 -3.39
CA ALA A 188 18.17 -12.18 -2.37
C ALA A 188 16.66 -11.96 -2.52
N LEU A 189 16.26 -10.83 -3.11
CA LEU A 189 14.92 -10.54 -3.59
C LEU A 189 14.94 -10.36 -5.11
N ILE A 190 13.84 -10.69 -5.76
CA ILE A 190 13.53 -10.28 -7.13
C ILE A 190 12.17 -9.58 -7.11
N GLU A 191 12.10 -8.38 -7.69
CA GLU A 191 10.85 -7.67 -7.89
C GLU A 191 10.03 -8.34 -8.99
N LEU A 192 8.76 -8.60 -8.69
CA LEU A 192 7.79 -9.14 -9.63
C LEU A 192 7.05 -7.99 -10.28
N PRO A 193 6.81 -8.04 -11.60
CA PRO A 193 5.98 -7.03 -12.25
C PRO A 193 4.55 -7.11 -11.68
N VAL A 194 4.05 -5.99 -11.18
CA VAL A 194 2.62 -5.81 -10.95
C VAL A 194 2.04 -5.47 -12.32
N GLU A 195 1.23 -6.35 -12.91
CA GLU A 195 0.78 -6.22 -14.30
C GLU A 195 0.17 -4.84 -14.59
N LYS A 196 0.41 -4.37 -15.82
CA LYS A 196 -0.04 -3.10 -16.42
C LYS A 196 -1.56 -2.88 -16.44
N GLU A 197 -2.38 -3.78 -15.90
CA GLU A 197 -3.86 -3.67 -16.00
C GLU A 197 -4.47 -2.61 -15.06
N CYS A 198 -3.67 -1.96 -14.22
CA CYS A 198 -4.07 -0.72 -13.57
C CYS A 198 -3.98 0.50 -14.52
N ASP A 199 -3.70 0.28 -15.82
CA ASP A 199 -3.71 1.31 -16.86
C ASP A 199 -4.99 2.13 -16.74
N TRP A 200 -4.79 3.39 -16.38
CA TRP A 200 -5.80 4.39 -16.16
C TRP A 200 -6.47 4.71 -17.51
N LEU A 201 -7.36 3.84 -17.96
CA LEU A 201 -8.21 4.12 -19.11
C LEU A 201 -9.44 4.87 -18.61
N GLY A 202 -9.34 6.20 -18.70
CA GLY A 202 -10.53 7.00 -18.95
C GLY A 202 -11.26 6.40 -20.16
N GLY A 203 -12.41 5.78 -19.92
CA GLY A 203 -13.22 5.16 -20.95
C GLY A 203 -14.21 4.17 -20.35
N GLY A 204 -15.49 4.55 -20.36
CA GLY A 204 -16.54 3.86 -19.62
C GLY A 204 -16.95 2.47 -20.11
N HIS A 205 -17.79 1.84 -19.29
CA HIS A 205 -18.72 0.74 -19.57
C HIS A 205 -18.20 -0.53 -20.25
N GLY A 206 -18.33 -1.65 -19.51
CA GLY A 206 -18.94 -2.87 -20.07
C GLY A 206 -18.06 -4.12 -20.05
N GLY A 207 -18.52 -5.16 -19.35
CA GLY A 207 -17.78 -6.39 -19.09
C GLY A 207 -17.51 -7.31 -20.28
N ARG A 208 -16.71 -8.35 -20.04
CA ARG A 208 -17.05 -9.79 -20.20
C ARG A 208 -15.84 -10.64 -19.79
N GLY A 209 -16.12 -11.83 -19.26
CA GLY A 209 -15.15 -12.72 -18.61
C GLY A 209 -14.02 -13.21 -19.51
N TRP A 210 -12.86 -13.40 -18.88
CA TRP A 210 -11.59 -13.82 -19.48
C TRP A 210 -11.19 -15.16 -18.86
N GLU A 211 -10.82 -16.14 -19.69
CA GLU A 211 -10.30 -17.42 -19.24
C GLU A 211 -8.85 -17.59 -19.72
N TRP A 212 -7.95 -17.95 -18.80
CA TRP A 212 -6.50 -17.91 -18.98
C TRP A 212 -5.93 -19.29 -19.33
N LYS A 213 -4.88 -19.34 -20.18
CA LYS A 213 -4.08 -20.54 -20.43
C LYS A 213 -2.60 -20.29 -20.10
N TRP A 214 -2.03 -21.18 -19.30
CA TRP A 214 -0.65 -21.17 -18.84
C TRP A 214 0.12 -22.33 -19.46
N ASP A 215 1.42 -22.16 -19.72
CA ASP A 215 2.30 -23.29 -19.98
C ASP A 215 2.68 -24.03 -18.68
N GLU A 216 3.30 -25.21 -18.81
CA GLU A 216 3.71 -26.04 -17.67
C GLU A 216 4.84 -25.39 -16.83
N GLU A 217 5.47 -24.34 -17.34
CA GLU A 217 6.49 -23.54 -16.64
C GLU A 217 5.93 -22.24 -16.04
N GLY A 218 4.60 -22.02 -16.10
CA GLY A 218 3.93 -20.86 -15.52
C GLY A 218 4.11 -19.56 -16.30
N ARG A 219 4.50 -19.61 -17.58
CA ARG A 219 4.55 -18.45 -18.47
C ARG A 219 3.24 -18.31 -19.23
N MET A 220 2.80 -17.07 -19.38
CA MET A 220 1.60 -16.75 -20.16
C MET A 220 1.90 -16.91 -21.66
N LEU A 221 1.15 -17.79 -22.33
CA LEU A 221 1.21 -17.91 -23.78
C LEU A 221 0.45 -16.72 -24.42
N ARG A 222 1.17 -15.92 -25.22
CA ARG A 222 0.70 -14.65 -25.81
C ARG A 222 -0.68 -14.76 -26.49
N HIS A 223 -1.57 -13.82 -26.16
CA HIS A 223 -2.88 -13.63 -26.79
C HIS A 223 -2.76 -13.19 -28.25
N VAL A 224 -3.49 -13.84 -29.16
CA VAL A 224 -3.78 -13.36 -30.52
C VAL A 224 -5.28 -13.08 -30.58
N GLY A 225 -5.66 -11.81 -30.40
CA GLY A 225 -7.04 -11.38 -30.62
C GLY A 225 -7.20 -10.88 -32.04
N GLU A 226 -7.89 -11.64 -32.89
CA GLU A 226 -8.40 -11.15 -34.17
C GLU A 226 -9.56 -10.18 -33.93
N ARG A 227 -9.56 -9.09 -34.69
CA ARG A 227 -10.66 -8.12 -34.74
C ARG A 227 -11.80 -8.74 -35.56
N ASN A 228 -13.01 -8.73 -35.00
CA ASN A 228 -14.25 -8.59 -35.77
C ASN A 228 -15.02 -7.40 -35.21
#